data_AF-A0A954NBY9-F1
#
_entry.id   AF-A0A954NBY9-F1
#
_cell.length_a   1.000
_cell.length_b   1.000
_cell.length_c   1.000
_cell.angle_alpha   90.00
_cell.angle_beta   90.00
_cell.angle_gamma   90.00
#
_symmetry.space_group_name_H-M   'P 1'
#
loop_
_entity.id
_entity.type
_entity.pdbx_description
1 polymer ?
#
loop_
_entity_poly.entity_id
_entity_poly.type
_entity_poly.pdbx_seq_one_letter_code
_entity_poly.pdbx_strand_id
1 'polypeptide(L)'
;MNRLTIGLLVLALAMTSSGRVDAARVQWPGNGHWYEAVNAEYNLTWFEARNAAIGKGGYLASIGSEAENEFVFSLIDDDEFWVFGQGGYVPAAWGPWLGGYQPTGSAEPDGGWTWVSGDPWDYTNWDRGQPDNNTGAEHYLQFHSIDGVRASTWNDWRVMHVDLGPHAYVVEYVPEPTSLALAALGLMGVACCWRRR
;
A
#
# COMPACT_ATOMS: atom_id res chain seq x y z
N MET A 1 32.37 58.94 26.89
CA MET A 1 30.90 58.99 26.71
C MET A 1 30.57 58.56 25.28
N ASN A 2 29.64 57.60 25.18
CA ASN A 2 28.87 57.15 24.01
C ASN A 2 29.61 56.50 22.82
N ARG A 3 29.58 55.16 22.79
CA ARG A 3 29.43 54.41 21.54
C ARG A 3 28.21 53.50 21.67
N LEU A 4 27.13 53.88 20.98
CA LEU A 4 25.94 53.06 20.75
C LEU A 4 26.29 52.00 19.70
N THR A 5 25.97 50.73 19.97
CA THR A 5 25.97 49.67 18.96
C THR A 5 24.56 49.12 18.89
N ILE A 6 23.90 49.34 17.76
CA ILE A 6 22.54 48.90 17.47
C ILE A 6 22.62 47.42 17.06
N GLY A 7 22.04 46.53 17.86
CA GLY A 7 21.88 45.12 17.51
C GLY A 7 20.68 44.93 16.61
N LEU A 8 20.90 44.44 15.39
CA LEU A 8 19.86 44.10 14.42
C LEU A 8 19.20 42.78 14.85
N LEU A 9 17.92 42.82 15.25
CA LEU A 9 17.14 41.63 15.56
C LEU A 9 16.55 41.09 14.24
N VAL A 10 17.10 39.98 13.73
CA VAL A 10 16.50 39.28 12.58
C VAL A 10 15.45 38.31 13.12
N LEU A 11 14.18 38.66 12.97
CA LEU A 11 13.06 37.79 13.30
C LEU A 11 12.87 36.81 12.13
N ALA A 12 13.37 35.59 12.26
CA ALA A 12 13.10 34.52 11.30
C ALA A 12 11.66 34.01 11.50
N LEU A 13 10.76 34.38 10.60
CA LEU A 13 9.40 33.87 10.55
C LEU A 13 9.44 32.44 9.99
N ALA A 14 9.36 31.44 10.87
CA ALA A 14 9.19 30.05 10.46
C ALA A 14 7.80 29.88 9.86
N MET A 15 7.70 29.81 8.53
CA MET A 15 6.49 29.35 7.86
C MET A 15 6.39 27.84 8.06
N THR A 16 5.52 27.42 8.97
CA THR A 16 5.11 26.02 9.05
C THR A 16 4.27 25.72 7.82
N SER A 17 4.86 25.09 6.80
CA SER A 17 4.08 24.39 5.80
C SER A 17 3.26 23.33 6.55
N SER A 18 1.93 23.39 6.43
CA SER A 18 1.08 22.27 6.81
C SER A 18 1.41 21.12 5.86
N GLY A 19 2.38 20.30 6.25
CA GLY A 19 2.62 19.02 5.60
C GLY A 19 1.44 18.13 5.91
N ARG A 20 0.84 17.54 4.86
CA ARG A 20 0.02 16.34 5.03
C ARG A 20 0.86 15.35 5.83
N VAL A 21 0.27 14.77 6.88
CA VAL A 21 0.90 13.66 7.58
C VAL A 21 0.80 12.46 6.63
N ASP A 22 1.75 12.31 5.72
CA ASP A 22 1.91 11.06 4.95
C ASP A 22 2.17 9.96 5.98
N ALA A 23 1.37 8.89 5.98
CA ALA A 23 1.57 7.79 6.90
C ALA A 23 3.00 7.25 6.73
N ALA A 24 3.75 7.14 7.82
CA ALA A 24 5.13 6.67 7.75
C ALA A 24 5.15 5.21 7.30
N ARG A 25 6.02 4.88 6.33
CA ARG A 25 6.26 3.50 5.90
C ARG A 25 6.68 2.64 7.08
N VAL A 26 6.10 1.44 7.22
CA VAL A 26 6.40 0.49 8.30
C VAL A 26 7.01 -0.77 7.69
N GLN A 27 8.17 -1.20 8.20
CA GLN A 27 8.82 -2.42 7.74
C GLN A 27 8.15 -3.64 8.36
N TRP A 28 7.81 -4.65 7.55
CA TRP A 28 7.45 -5.96 8.05
C TRP A 28 8.70 -6.82 8.24
N PRO A 29 9.00 -7.34 9.44
CA PRO A 29 10.18 -8.17 9.67
C PRO A 29 10.17 -9.51 8.93
N GLY A 30 9.01 -9.97 8.45
CA GLY A 30 8.85 -11.30 7.83
C GLY A 30 9.60 -11.45 6.50
N ASN A 31 9.59 -10.41 5.67
CA ASN A 31 10.29 -10.36 4.37
C ASN A 31 11.22 -9.15 4.22
N GLY A 32 11.20 -8.19 5.17
CA GLY A 32 11.98 -6.96 5.11
C GLY A 32 11.40 -5.90 4.17
N HIS A 33 10.22 -6.12 3.60
CA HIS A 33 9.50 -5.15 2.78
C HIS A 33 8.90 -4.06 3.66
N TRP A 34 8.63 -2.90 3.06
CA TRP A 34 8.00 -1.77 3.74
C TRP A 34 6.60 -1.57 3.19
N TYR A 35 5.67 -1.17 4.05
CA TYR A 35 4.27 -0.99 3.70
C TYR A 35 3.78 0.39 4.13
N GLU A 36 2.84 0.93 3.37
CA GLU A 36 2.23 2.23 3.63
C GLU A 36 0.74 2.15 3.29
N ALA A 37 -0.10 2.33 4.30
CA ALA A 37 -1.53 2.53 4.11
C ALA A 37 -1.78 3.98 3.69
N VAL A 38 -2.50 4.18 2.59
CA VAL A 38 -2.78 5.51 2.04
C VAL A 38 -4.29 5.71 1.94
N ASN A 39 -4.79 6.71 2.64
CA ASN A 39 -6.12 7.27 2.40
C ASN A 39 -5.99 8.35 1.31
N ALA A 40 -6.72 8.20 0.21
CA ALA A 40 -6.67 9.17 -0.87
C ALA A 40 -7.66 10.33 -0.70
N GLU A 41 -8.52 10.33 0.32
CA GLU A 41 -9.58 11.33 0.56
C GLU A 41 -10.73 11.31 -0.47
N TYR A 42 -10.66 10.44 -1.49
CA TYR A 42 -11.69 10.25 -2.52
C TYR A 42 -11.71 8.79 -3.02
N ASN A 43 -12.84 8.35 -3.56
CA ASN A 43 -12.98 6.98 -4.08
C ASN A 43 -12.07 6.78 -5.30
N LEU A 44 -11.46 5.60 -5.37
CA LEU A 44 -10.47 5.25 -6.39
C LEU A 44 -10.91 3.99 -7.12
N THR A 45 -10.66 3.96 -8.42
CA THR A 45 -10.52 2.70 -9.14
C THR A 45 -9.24 1.99 -8.73
N TRP A 46 -9.21 0.66 -8.89
CA TRP A 46 -7.99 -0.12 -8.67
C TRP A 46 -6.80 0.38 -9.52
N PHE A 47 -7.04 0.83 -10.75
CA PHE A 47 -5.99 1.39 -11.62
C PHE A 47 -5.42 2.71 -11.12
N GLU A 48 -6.25 3.59 -10.55
CA GLU A 48 -5.79 4.84 -9.93
C GLU A 48 -4.94 4.55 -8.69
N ALA A 49 -5.40 3.63 -7.83
CA ALA A 49 -4.63 3.17 -6.67
C ALA A 49 -3.28 2.55 -7.10
N ARG A 50 -3.28 1.70 -8.13
CA ARG A 50 -2.05 1.12 -8.70
C ARG A 50 -1.09 2.16 -9.22
N ASN A 51 -1.58 3.12 -10.00
CA ASN A 51 -0.73 4.18 -10.55
C ASN A 51 -0.19 5.09 -9.44
N ALA A 52 -0.97 5.35 -8.38
CA ALA A 52 -0.54 6.10 -7.22
C ALA A 52 0.55 5.36 -6.42
N ALA A 53 0.42 4.05 -6.23
CA ALA A 53 1.45 3.20 -5.63
C ALA A 53 2.77 3.23 -6.44
N ILE A 54 2.68 3.10 -7.77
CA ILE A 54 3.82 3.24 -8.68
C ILE A 54 4.46 4.63 -8.55
N GLY A 55 3.64 5.69 -8.48
CA GLY A 55 4.10 7.06 -8.29
C GLY A 55 4.86 7.30 -6.98
N LYS A 56 4.59 6.51 -5.93
CA LYS A 56 5.34 6.51 -4.67
C LYS A 56 6.62 5.67 -4.70
N GLY A 57 6.88 4.96 -5.81
CA GLY A 57 8.04 4.08 -6.00
C GLY A 57 7.83 2.66 -5.46
N GLY A 58 6.58 2.24 -5.27
CA GLY A 58 6.21 0.88 -4.86
C GLY A 58 5.19 0.26 -5.81
N TYR A 59 4.45 -0.72 -5.32
CA TYR A 59 3.30 -1.32 -6.01
C TYR A 59 2.18 -1.58 -5.00
N LEU A 60 0.97 -1.87 -5.46
CA LEU A 60 -0.10 -2.29 -4.54
C LEU A 60 0.26 -3.61 -3.88
N ALA A 61 0.16 -3.67 -2.55
CA ALA A 61 0.73 -4.75 -1.75
C ALA A 61 0.29 -6.15 -2.21
N SER A 62 1.26 -7.06 -2.25
CA SER A 62 1.06 -8.51 -2.31
C SER A 62 1.05 -9.10 -0.91
N ILE A 63 0.37 -10.24 -0.75
CA ILE A 63 0.26 -10.94 0.52
C ILE A 63 0.51 -12.43 0.29
N GLY A 64 1.65 -12.93 0.76
CA GLY A 64 2.10 -14.31 0.61
C GLY A 64 1.90 -15.18 1.85
N SER A 65 1.40 -14.64 2.97
CA SER A 65 1.18 -15.42 4.19
C SER A 65 0.14 -14.79 5.13
N GLU A 66 -0.39 -15.60 6.05
CA GLU A 66 -1.27 -15.14 7.12
C GLU A 66 -0.62 -14.07 8.00
N ALA A 67 0.66 -14.24 8.36
CA ALA A 67 1.38 -13.28 9.20
C ALA A 67 1.61 -11.93 8.49
N GLU A 68 1.77 -11.94 7.16
CA GLU A 68 1.83 -10.72 6.34
C GLU A 68 0.46 -10.05 6.26
N ASN A 69 -0.60 -10.85 6.06
CA ASN A 69 -1.97 -10.36 6.01
C ASN A 69 -2.37 -9.64 7.30
N GLU A 70 -2.09 -10.26 8.45
CA GLU A 70 -2.33 -9.68 9.78
C GLU A 70 -1.52 -8.40 9.99
N PHE A 71 -0.26 -8.37 9.55
CA PHE A 71 0.56 -7.17 9.62
C PHE A 71 -0.02 -6.04 8.76
N VAL A 72 -0.34 -6.31 7.49
CA VAL A 72 -0.93 -5.32 6.59
C VAL A 72 -2.27 -4.84 7.12
N PHE A 73 -3.12 -5.75 7.62
CA PHE A 73 -4.38 -5.41 8.27
C PHE A 73 -4.18 -4.48 9.46
N SER A 74 -3.16 -4.70 10.30
CA SER A 74 -2.87 -3.83 11.44
C SER A 74 -2.55 -2.37 11.07
N LEU A 75 -2.09 -2.12 9.84
CA LEU A 75 -1.84 -0.77 9.33
C LEU A 75 -3.13 -0.06 8.90
N ILE A 76 -4.19 -0.83 8.61
CA ILE A 76 -5.45 -0.35 8.08
C ILE A 76 -6.62 -0.55 9.05
N ASP A 77 -6.40 -1.07 10.27
CA ASP A 77 -7.44 -1.24 11.30
C ASP A 77 -7.83 0.09 11.96
N ASP A 78 -8.19 1.07 11.11
CA ASP A 78 -8.66 2.40 11.48
C ASP A 78 -9.81 2.78 10.54
N ASP A 79 -10.82 3.50 11.05
CA ASP A 79 -11.98 3.94 10.27
C ASP A 79 -11.60 4.80 9.06
N GLU A 80 -10.46 5.50 9.12
CA GLU A 80 -9.97 6.32 8.03
C GLU A 80 -9.78 5.54 6.71
N PHE A 81 -9.52 4.24 6.79
CA PHE A 81 -9.23 3.40 5.61
C PHE A 81 -10.44 2.61 5.10
N TRP A 82 -11.59 2.72 5.75
CA TRP A 82 -12.75 1.86 5.49
C TRP A 82 -14.02 2.65 5.20
N VAL A 83 -14.84 2.10 4.31
CA VAL A 83 -16.20 2.56 4.05
C VAL A 83 -17.17 1.56 4.64
N PHE A 84 -18.13 2.03 5.44
CA PHE A 84 -19.12 1.17 6.10
C PHE A 84 -20.50 1.34 5.47
N GLY A 85 -21.20 0.22 5.28
CA GLY A 85 -22.58 0.20 4.80
C GLY A 85 -23.50 1.02 5.71
N GLN A 86 -24.25 1.95 5.12
CA GLN A 86 -25.23 2.78 5.82
C GLN A 86 -26.65 2.33 5.47
N GLY A 87 -27.61 2.48 6.39
CA GLY A 87 -29.04 2.51 6.06
C GLY A 87 -29.76 1.18 5.79
N GLY A 88 -29.40 0.10 6.49
CA GLY A 88 -30.21 -1.14 6.50
C GLY A 88 -30.01 -2.10 5.32
N TYR A 89 -29.02 -1.83 4.46
CA TYR A 89 -28.45 -2.84 3.57
C TYR A 89 -27.56 -3.83 4.35
N VAL A 90 -27.15 -4.92 3.69
CA VAL A 90 -26.21 -5.92 4.23
C VAL A 90 -25.08 -5.22 4.98
N PRO A 91 -24.80 -5.60 6.25
CA PRO A 91 -23.67 -5.03 6.96
C PRO A 91 -22.42 -5.33 6.15
N ALA A 92 -21.68 -4.31 5.74
CA ALA A 92 -20.47 -4.50 4.96
C ALA A 92 -19.46 -3.40 5.29
N ALA A 93 -18.20 -3.77 5.28
CA ALA A 93 -17.07 -2.88 5.40
C ALA A 93 -16.17 -3.10 4.18
N TRP A 94 -15.97 -2.05 3.38
CA TRP A 94 -15.09 -2.05 2.21
C TRP A 94 -13.78 -1.37 2.59
N GLY A 95 -12.70 -2.14 2.49
CA GLY A 95 -11.37 -1.73 2.89
C GLY A 95 -10.49 -1.37 1.69
N PRO A 96 -9.20 -1.10 1.97
CA PRO A 96 -8.24 -0.67 0.96
C PRO A 96 -8.02 -1.66 -0.18
N TRP A 97 -7.67 -1.11 -1.34
CA TRP A 97 -7.18 -1.88 -2.49
C TRP A 97 -5.85 -2.60 -2.20
N LEU A 98 -5.74 -3.81 -2.73
CA LEU A 98 -4.53 -4.65 -2.73
C LEU A 98 -4.08 -4.95 -4.17
N GLY A 99 -2.90 -5.54 -4.32
CA GLY A 99 -2.27 -5.79 -5.61
C GLY A 99 -2.82 -6.97 -6.41
N GLY A 100 -3.80 -7.70 -5.88
CA GLY A 100 -4.37 -8.88 -6.52
C GLY A 100 -5.31 -8.49 -7.65
N TYR A 101 -5.21 -9.19 -8.78
CA TYR A 101 -6.15 -9.05 -9.89
C TYR A 101 -6.25 -10.31 -10.73
N GLN A 102 -7.34 -10.44 -11.50
CA GLN A 102 -7.52 -11.45 -12.54
C GLN A 102 -7.29 -10.83 -13.93
N PRO A 103 -6.33 -11.32 -14.72
CA PRO A 103 -6.21 -10.95 -16.12
C PRO A 103 -7.45 -11.30 -16.95
N THR A 104 -7.69 -10.56 -18.04
CA THR A 104 -8.79 -10.86 -18.97
C THR A 104 -8.74 -12.31 -19.44
N GLY A 105 -9.85 -13.04 -19.26
CA GLY A 105 -9.98 -14.43 -19.67
C GLY A 105 -9.56 -15.46 -18.61
N SER A 106 -9.23 -15.01 -17.40
CA SER A 106 -9.09 -15.89 -16.23
C SER A 106 -10.38 -16.69 -15.98
N ALA A 107 -10.22 -17.85 -15.35
CA ALA A 107 -11.34 -18.65 -14.91
C ALA A 107 -12.00 -17.99 -13.68
N GLU A 108 -13.32 -17.91 -13.67
CA GLU A 108 -14.07 -17.21 -12.63
C GLU A 108 -14.78 -18.19 -11.68
N PRO A 109 -15.00 -17.82 -10.40
CA PRO A 109 -14.60 -16.56 -9.76
C PRO A 109 -13.20 -16.56 -9.14
N ASP A 110 -12.60 -17.73 -8.91
CA ASP A 110 -11.39 -17.90 -8.07
C ASP A 110 -10.13 -18.29 -8.84
N GLY A 111 -10.21 -18.40 -10.17
CA GLY A 111 -9.11 -18.85 -11.02
C GLY A 111 -8.27 -17.70 -11.59
N GLY A 112 -6.97 -17.93 -11.73
CA GLY A 112 -6.07 -17.04 -12.46
C GLY A 112 -5.79 -15.69 -11.77
N TRP A 113 -6.05 -15.58 -10.47
CA TRP A 113 -5.58 -14.46 -9.65
C TRP A 113 -4.05 -14.38 -9.66
N THR A 114 -3.52 -13.17 -9.70
CA THR A 114 -2.09 -12.88 -9.66
C THR A 114 -1.81 -11.56 -8.96
N TRP A 115 -0.59 -11.41 -8.44
CA TRP A 115 -0.12 -10.17 -7.82
C TRP A 115 0.56 -9.26 -8.86
N VAL A 116 0.35 -7.95 -8.74
CA VAL A 116 1.10 -6.96 -9.56
C VAL A 116 2.62 -6.99 -9.34
N SER A 117 3.08 -7.52 -8.19
CA SER A 117 4.49 -7.72 -7.87
C SER A 117 5.13 -8.87 -8.66
N GLY A 118 4.33 -9.81 -9.14
CA GLY A 118 4.78 -11.08 -9.71
C GLY A 118 5.04 -12.19 -8.68
N ASP A 119 4.73 -11.96 -7.40
CA ASP A 119 4.80 -13.00 -6.37
C ASP A 119 3.81 -14.15 -6.65
N PRO A 120 4.08 -15.37 -6.15
CA PRO A 120 3.13 -16.48 -6.25
C PRO A 120 1.79 -16.18 -5.55
N TRP A 121 0.69 -16.60 -6.17
CA TRP A 121 -0.65 -16.56 -5.57
C TRP A 121 -0.90 -17.84 -4.75
N ASP A 122 -0.16 -18.01 -3.66
CA ASP A 122 -0.18 -19.25 -2.85
C ASP A 122 -0.92 -19.10 -1.51
N TYR A 123 -1.32 -17.87 -1.15
CA TYR A 123 -2.09 -17.56 0.05
C TYR A 123 -3.34 -16.77 -0.32
N THR A 124 -4.46 -17.15 0.30
CA THR A 124 -5.73 -16.42 0.16
C THR A 124 -6.40 -16.24 1.51
N ASN A 125 -7.09 -15.11 1.68
CA ASN A 125 -7.92 -14.85 2.85
C ASN A 125 -9.30 -14.29 2.47
N TRP A 126 -9.98 -14.96 1.55
CA TRP A 126 -11.30 -14.55 1.10
C TRP A 126 -12.30 -14.47 2.25
N ASP A 127 -13.11 -13.42 2.24
CA ASP A 127 -14.26 -13.31 3.12
C ASP A 127 -15.32 -14.37 2.79
N ARG A 128 -16.26 -14.60 3.71
CA ARG A 128 -17.31 -15.60 3.56
C ARG A 128 -18.13 -15.35 2.29
N GLY A 129 -17.98 -16.25 1.32
CA GLY A 129 -18.69 -16.22 0.05
C GLY A 129 -17.88 -15.63 -1.11
N GLN A 130 -16.64 -15.19 -0.86
CA GLN A 130 -15.78 -14.57 -1.86
C GLN A 130 -14.70 -15.54 -2.39
N PRO A 131 -14.15 -15.29 -3.58
CA PRO A 131 -14.63 -14.32 -4.56
C PRO A 131 -15.94 -14.82 -5.21
N ASP A 132 -16.87 -13.92 -5.51
CA ASP A 132 -18.17 -14.28 -6.10
C ASP A 132 -18.35 -13.81 -7.55
N ASN A 133 -17.41 -13.01 -8.06
CA ASN A 133 -17.46 -12.35 -9.35
C ASN A 133 -18.84 -11.72 -9.60
N ASN A 134 -19.31 -10.89 -8.66
CA ASN A 134 -20.64 -10.34 -8.72
C ASN A 134 -20.86 -9.61 -10.05
N THR A 135 -21.97 -9.89 -10.72
CA THR A 135 -22.32 -9.36 -12.04
C THR A 135 -21.34 -9.70 -13.18
N GLY A 136 -20.35 -10.56 -12.94
CA GLY A 136 -19.32 -10.95 -13.92
C GLY A 136 -18.30 -9.86 -14.23
N ALA A 137 -18.02 -8.97 -13.27
CA ALA A 137 -17.20 -7.78 -13.48
C ALA A 137 -16.24 -7.46 -12.32
N GLU A 138 -16.00 -8.41 -11.41
CA GLU A 138 -15.16 -8.21 -10.23
C GLU A 138 -13.85 -8.96 -10.40
N HIS A 139 -12.76 -8.21 -10.56
CA HIS A 139 -11.46 -8.76 -11.01
C HIS A 139 -10.28 -8.18 -10.24
N TYR A 140 -10.53 -7.47 -9.14
CA TYR A 140 -9.53 -6.69 -8.42
C TYR A 140 -9.69 -6.84 -6.91
N LEU A 141 -8.60 -7.05 -6.19
CA LEU A 141 -8.63 -7.44 -4.78
C LEU A 141 -8.72 -6.22 -3.85
N GLN A 142 -9.61 -6.30 -2.87
CA GLN A 142 -9.68 -5.36 -1.75
C GLN A 142 -9.82 -6.11 -0.41
N PHE A 143 -9.46 -5.46 0.69
CA PHE A 143 -9.94 -5.89 2.01
C PHE A 143 -11.46 -5.68 2.13
N HIS A 144 -12.13 -6.57 2.85
CA HIS A 144 -13.59 -6.55 2.97
C HIS A 144 -14.08 -7.38 4.16
N SER A 145 -15.24 -7.01 4.69
CA SER A 145 -16.03 -7.88 5.57
C SER A 145 -17.52 -7.72 5.33
N ILE A 146 -18.23 -8.84 5.21
CA ILE A 146 -19.70 -8.93 5.16
C ILE A 146 -20.37 -8.86 6.53
N ASP A 147 -19.60 -8.73 7.61
CA ASP A 147 -20.15 -8.59 8.96
C ASP A 147 -20.23 -7.11 9.37
N GLY A 148 -19.82 -6.18 8.49
CA GLY A 148 -19.88 -4.73 8.72
C GLY A 148 -18.86 -4.21 9.74
N VAL A 149 -17.86 -5.03 10.06
CA VAL A 149 -16.73 -4.69 10.93
C VAL A 149 -15.44 -4.82 10.13
N ARG A 150 -14.41 -4.05 10.46
CA ARG A 150 -13.11 -4.22 9.80
C ARG A 150 -12.58 -5.65 10.06
N ALA A 151 -12.06 -6.28 9.02
CA ALA A 151 -11.51 -7.63 9.10
C ALA A 151 -10.34 -7.79 8.13
N SER A 152 -9.47 -8.77 8.39
CA SER A 152 -8.30 -9.04 7.55
C SER A 152 -8.66 -9.85 6.29
N THR A 153 -9.95 -10.06 6.00
CA THR A 153 -10.47 -10.84 4.87
C THR A 153 -10.62 -10.03 3.58
N TRP A 154 -10.78 -10.71 2.45
CA TRP A 154 -10.73 -10.11 1.11
C TRP A 154 -12.00 -10.32 0.29
N ASN A 155 -12.14 -9.50 -0.75
CA ASN A 155 -13.21 -9.55 -1.73
C ASN A 155 -12.67 -9.15 -3.10
N ASP A 156 -13.24 -9.71 -4.16
CA ASP A 156 -13.04 -9.23 -5.53
C ASP A 156 -14.01 -8.11 -5.84
N TRP A 157 -13.55 -7.04 -6.48
CA TRP A 157 -14.36 -5.87 -6.74
C TRP A 157 -14.22 -5.38 -8.17
N ARG A 158 -15.21 -4.59 -8.58
CA ARG A 158 -15.28 -3.99 -9.91
C ARG A 158 -14.36 -2.78 -10.01
N VAL A 159 -13.92 -2.46 -11.22
CA VAL A 159 -13.00 -1.33 -11.46
C VAL A 159 -13.64 0.06 -11.41
N MET A 160 -14.96 0.15 -11.21
CA MET A 160 -15.69 1.40 -11.39
C MET A 160 -15.73 2.24 -10.11
N HIS A 161 -15.82 3.55 -10.29
CA HIS A 161 -16.20 4.49 -9.23
C HIS A 161 -17.61 4.18 -8.76
N VAL A 162 -17.73 3.78 -7.49
CA VAL A 162 -19.00 3.57 -6.80
C VAL A 162 -18.92 4.27 -5.45
N ASP A 163 -20.03 4.84 -4.97
CA ASP A 163 -20.04 5.64 -3.74
C ASP A 163 -19.55 4.86 -2.52
N LEU A 164 -19.77 3.54 -2.51
CA LEU A 164 -19.31 2.61 -1.46
C LEU A 164 -18.01 1.87 -1.83
N GLY A 165 -17.24 2.40 -2.77
CA GLY A 165 -15.98 1.81 -3.22
C GLY A 165 -14.80 2.25 -2.35
N PRO A 166 -13.64 1.58 -2.43
CA PRO A 166 -12.48 1.97 -1.64
C PRO A 166 -11.98 3.38 -1.97
N HIS A 167 -11.68 4.14 -0.92
CA HIS A 167 -10.93 5.40 -1.00
C HIS A 167 -9.47 5.25 -0.55
N ALA A 168 -9.04 4.03 -0.22
CA ALA A 168 -7.74 3.74 0.33
C ALA A 168 -7.04 2.60 -0.41
N TYR A 169 -5.72 2.50 -0.22
CA TYR A 169 -4.89 1.45 -0.80
C TYR A 169 -3.64 1.20 0.04
N VAL A 170 -3.05 0.00 -0.08
CA VAL A 170 -1.78 -0.34 0.58
C VAL A 170 -0.67 -0.40 -0.44
N VAL A 171 0.40 0.36 -0.21
CA VAL A 171 1.63 0.32 -1.01
C VAL A 171 2.64 -0.59 -0.34
N GLU A 172 3.33 -1.40 -1.13
CA GLU A 172 4.49 -2.19 -0.72
C GLU A 172 5.74 -1.70 -1.46
N TYR A 173 6.86 -1.67 -0.73
CA TYR A 173 8.17 -1.31 -1.21
C TYR A 173 9.16 -2.43 -0.92
N VAL A 174 9.73 -2.99 -1.98
CA VAL A 174 10.80 -3.98 -1.86
C VAL A 174 12.11 -3.22 -1.63
N PRO A 175 12.89 -3.57 -0.59
CA PRO A 175 14.24 -3.04 -0.46
C PRO A 175 15.03 -3.42 -1.72
N GLU A 176 15.65 -2.44 -2.38
CA GLU A 176 16.54 -2.68 -3.51
C GLU A 176 17.47 -3.85 -3.18
N PRO A 177 17.58 -4.88 -4.05
CA PRO A 177 18.49 -5.96 -3.78
C PRO A 177 19.87 -5.38 -3.48
N THR A 178 20.53 -5.91 -2.46
CA THR A 178 21.86 -5.48 -1.96
C THR A 178 22.97 -5.50 -3.02
N SER A 179 22.68 -5.74 -4.29
CA SER A 179 23.58 -5.61 -5.44
C SER A 179 24.22 -4.22 -5.57
N LEU A 180 23.58 -3.12 -5.12
CA LEU A 180 24.25 -1.81 -5.00
C LEU A 180 25.25 -1.74 -3.84
N ALA A 181 25.00 -2.45 -2.73
CA ALA A 181 25.97 -2.58 -1.64
C ALA A 181 27.16 -3.46 -2.04
N LEU A 182 26.95 -4.48 -2.88
CA LEU A 182 28.00 -5.28 -3.50
C LEU A 182 28.81 -4.50 -4.54
N ALA A 183 28.18 -3.60 -5.31
CA ALA A 183 28.89 -2.71 -6.24
C ALA A 183 29.81 -1.71 -5.50
N ALA A 184 29.41 -1.23 -4.32
CA ALA A 184 30.23 -0.36 -3.47
C ALA A 184 31.43 -1.11 -2.84
N LEU A 185 31.27 -2.38 -2.46
CA LEU A 185 32.38 -3.22 -1.98
C LEU A 185 33.33 -3.64 -3.12
N GLY A 186 32.81 -3.81 -4.34
CA GLY A 186 33.61 -4.10 -5.53
C GLY A 186 34.58 -2.98 -5.91
N LEU A 187 34.20 -1.71 -5.72
CA LEU A 187 35.06 -0.57 -6.03
C LEU A 187 36.19 -0.34 -5.00
N MET A 188 36.02 -0.73 -3.73
CA MET A 188 37.12 -0.70 -2.75
C MET A 188 38.14 -1.84 -2.94
N GLY A 189 37.72 -2.98 -3.49
CA GLY A 189 38.62 -4.11 -3.78
C GLY A 189 39.60 -3.85 -4.92
N VAL A 190 39.21 -3.05 -5.92
CA VAL A 190 40.07 -2.73 -7.08
C VAL A 190 41.15 -1.69 -6.73
N ALA A 191 40.86 -0.75 -5.81
CA ALA A 191 41.81 0.28 -5.41
C ALA A 191 43.03 -0.25 -4.62
N CYS A 192 42.87 -1.35 -3.85
CA CYS A 192 43.98 -1.94 -3.08
C CYS A 192 44.96 -2.76 -3.94
N CYS A 193 44.55 -3.23 -5.13
CA CYS A 193 45.39 -4.07 -5.99
C CYS A 193 46.29 -3.29 -6.96
N TRP A 194 46.16 -1.96 -7.02
CA TRP A 194 46.87 -1.10 -7.99
C TRP A 194 48.09 -0.35 -7.43
N ARG A 195 48.59 -0.72 -6.25
CA ARG A 195 49.71 0.02 -5.60
C ARG A 195 50.94 -0.80 -5.22
N ARG A 196 51.26 -1.84 -5.98
CA ARG A 196 52.59 -2.48 -5.95
C ARG A 196 53.08 -2.86 -7.35
N ARG A 197 53.76 -1.94 -8.02
CA ARG A 197 54.99 -2.17 -8.81
C ARG A 197 55.85 -0.92 -8.74
#